data_AF-A0A4R2NLT9-F1
#
_entry.id   AF-A0A4R2NLT9-F1
#
_cell.length_a   1.000
_cell.length_b   1.000
_cell.length_c   1.000
_cell.angle_alpha   90.00
_cell.angle_beta   90.00
_cell.angle_gamma   90.00
#
_symmetry.space_group_name_H-M   'P 1'
#
loop_
_entity.id
_entity.type
_entity.pdbx_description
1 polymer ?
#
loop_
_entity_poly.entity_id
_entity_poly.type
_entity_poly.pdbx_seq_one_letter_code
_entity_poly.pdbx_strand_id
1 'polypeptide(L)'
;MENNLKNSIEFLNYKVGKQHGFTIPENYFNELENEILNNQIASSFPDKNGLKTPENYFEKLENDLIERIPEITLPKKTDLGVPQGYFDSLEDSIFDKIKLENTDSKEVKVISLYQKIKKFIPATAAASVILFVSIYFFKTTKETESQIKEAEIVTWFQNGYGEANAYELATLLSNEDLNYDEFTVNVSTDNIEDYLNTVDTSTLIEFEEIDLNNNDI
;
A
#
# COMPACT_ATOMS: atom_id res chain seq x y z
N MET A 1 -49.02 13.58 0.72
CA MET A 1 -48.02 13.54 1.80
C MET A 1 -46.96 12.54 1.37
N GLU A 2 -45.88 12.97 0.71
CA GLU A 2 -45.00 11.99 0.01
C GLU A 2 -43.57 12.50 -0.24
N ASN A 3 -42.89 13.09 0.77
CA ASN A 3 -41.55 13.69 0.55
C ASN A 3 -40.42 13.11 1.41
N ASN A 4 -40.66 12.06 2.23
CA ASN A 4 -39.67 11.62 3.23
C ASN A 4 -38.77 10.45 2.82
N LEU A 5 -38.83 9.97 1.58
CA LEU A 5 -38.05 8.79 1.17
C LEU A 5 -36.68 9.13 0.56
N LYS A 6 -36.40 10.37 0.15
CA LYS A 6 -35.16 10.70 -0.59
C LYS A 6 -33.86 10.52 0.22
N ASN A 7 -33.95 10.56 1.56
CA ASN A 7 -32.80 10.41 2.46
C ASN A 7 -32.88 9.13 3.30
N SER A 8 -33.81 8.21 2.99
CA SER A 8 -33.91 6.96 3.74
C SER A 8 -32.82 5.97 3.33
N ILE A 9 -32.42 5.10 4.27
CA ILE A 9 -31.51 3.97 3.98
C ILE A 9 -32.07 3.10 2.85
N GLU A 10 -33.40 2.97 2.79
CA GLU A 10 -34.09 2.21 1.76
C GLU A 10 -33.92 2.81 0.35
N PHE A 11 -33.94 4.14 0.21
CA PHE A 11 -33.69 4.82 -1.05
C PHE A 11 -32.23 4.72 -1.51
N LEU A 12 -31.29 4.83 -0.57
CA LEU A 12 -29.86 4.64 -0.86
C LEU A 12 -29.59 3.19 -1.33
N ASN A 13 -30.17 2.20 -0.67
CA ASN A 13 -30.04 0.79 -1.07
C ASN A 13 -30.69 0.49 -2.43
N TYR A 14 -31.78 1.17 -2.78
CA TYR A 14 -32.39 1.08 -4.11
C TYR A 14 -31.51 1.69 -5.21
N LYS A 15 -30.86 2.83 -4.93
CA LYS A 15 -30.01 3.54 -5.90
C LYS A 15 -28.64 2.91 -6.10
N VAL A 16 -28.02 2.41 -5.03
CA VAL A 16 -26.65 1.85 -5.05
C VAL A 16 -26.65 0.35 -5.36
N GLY A 17 -27.81 -0.31 -5.22
CA GLY A 17 -27.94 -1.77 -5.32
C GLY A 17 -27.60 -2.43 -3.97
N LYS A 18 -28.27 -3.54 -3.65
CA LYS A 18 -28.15 -4.25 -2.34
C LYS A 18 -26.75 -4.81 -2.03
N GLN A 19 -25.79 -4.68 -2.93
CA GLN A 19 -24.46 -5.27 -2.81
C GLN A 19 -23.41 -4.17 -2.96
N HIS A 20 -23.22 -3.40 -1.89
CA HIS A 20 -21.94 -2.71 -1.73
C HIS A 20 -20.95 -3.72 -1.15
N GLY A 21 -19.73 -3.80 -1.70
CA GLY A 21 -18.66 -4.72 -1.25
C GLY A 21 -18.09 -4.41 0.14
N PHE A 22 -18.81 -3.63 0.94
CA PHE A 22 -18.50 -3.29 2.32
C PHE A 22 -19.50 -4.00 3.23
N THR A 23 -19.38 -5.32 3.36
CA THR A 23 -20.13 -6.07 4.37
C THR A 23 -19.25 -6.21 5.58
N ILE A 24 -19.73 -5.75 6.73
CA ILE A 24 -19.04 -5.93 8.01
C ILE A 24 -19.33 -7.36 8.47
N PRO A 25 -18.32 -8.13 8.91
CA PRO A 25 -18.50 -9.45 9.46
C PRO A 25 -19.52 -9.45 10.62
N GLU A 26 -20.24 -10.56 10.77
CA GLU A 26 -21.10 -10.75 11.93
C GLU A 26 -20.26 -10.63 13.21
N ASN A 27 -20.80 -9.95 14.23
CA ASN A 27 -20.13 -9.65 15.50
C ASN A 27 -18.85 -8.78 15.45
N TYR A 28 -18.44 -8.21 14.31
CA TYR A 28 -17.23 -7.37 14.22
C TYR A 28 -17.11 -6.34 15.36
N PHE A 29 -18.14 -5.53 15.62
CA PHE A 29 -18.07 -4.52 16.70
C PHE A 29 -18.18 -5.10 18.11
N ASN A 30 -18.81 -6.28 18.27
CA ASN A 30 -18.97 -6.93 19.57
C ASN A 30 -17.67 -7.63 20.00
N GLU A 31 -16.91 -8.16 19.03
CA GLU A 31 -15.67 -8.89 19.26
C GLU A 31 -14.44 -7.98 19.20
N LEU A 32 -14.52 -6.84 18.50
CA LEU A 32 -13.41 -5.88 18.35
C LEU A 32 -12.86 -5.38 19.69
N GLU A 33 -13.69 -5.14 20.70
CA GLU A 33 -13.22 -4.74 22.03
C GLU A 33 -12.36 -5.85 22.67
N ASN A 34 -12.83 -7.10 22.60
CA ASN A 34 -12.13 -8.26 23.14
C ASN A 34 -10.88 -8.58 22.31
N GLU A 35 -10.91 -8.45 21.00
CA GLU A 35 -9.75 -8.61 20.12
C GLU A 35 -8.68 -7.56 20.39
N ILE A 36 -9.05 -6.29 20.59
CA ILE A 36 -8.10 -5.22 20.94
C ILE A 36 -7.46 -5.49 22.31
N LEU A 37 -8.22 -5.99 23.28
CA LEU A 37 -7.73 -6.32 24.61
C LEU A 37 -6.85 -7.59 24.63
N ASN A 38 -7.21 -8.59 23.83
CA ASN A 38 -6.49 -9.86 23.74
C ASN A 38 -5.25 -9.77 22.83
N ASN A 39 -5.25 -8.86 21.86
CA ASN A 39 -4.08 -8.54 21.07
C ASN A 39 -3.07 -7.80 21.97
N GLN A 40 -1.80 -8.18 21.87
CA GLN A 40 -0.65 -7.67 22.64
C GLN A 40 -0.38 -6.15 22.50
N ILE A 41 -1.32 -5.37 21.95
CA ILE A 41 -1.27 -3.91 21.89
C ILE A 41 -1.17 -3.33 23.30
N ALA A 42 -1.88 -3.90 24.28
CA ALA A 42 -1.76 -3.51 25.68
C ALA A 42 -0.33 -3.70 26.23
N SER A 43 0.35 -4.80 25.89
CA SER A 43 1.74 -5.07 26.29
C SER A 43 2.79 -4.30 25.47
N SER A 44 2.41 -3.70 24.34
CA SER A 44 3.29 -2.86 23.52
C SER A 44 3.31 -1.40 23.97
N PHE A 45 2.41 -0.99 24.89
CA PHE A 45 2.52 0.31 25.53
C PHE A 45 3.57 0.24 26.63
N PRO A 46 4.68 1.00 26.55
CA PRO A 46 5.67 0.98 27.61
C PRO A 46 5.05 1.52 28.90
N ASP A 47 4.91 0.67 29.93
CA ASP A 47 4.40 1.01 31.28
C ASP A 47 5.09 2.23 31.92
N LYS A 48 6.26 2.61 31.39
CA LYS A 48 7.12 3.66 31.94
C LYS A 48 7.23 4.90 31.04
N ASN A 49 6.83 4.80 29.77
CA ASN A 49 6.95 5.86 28.76
C ASN A 49 5.62 6.12 28.02
N GLY A 50 4.48 5.95 28.69
CA GLY A 50 3.20 6.42 28.15
C GLY A 50 3.26 7.93 27.86
N LEU A 51 2.46 8.39 26.90
CA LEU A 51 2.32 9.81 26.57
C LEU A 51 1.84 10.58 27.81
N LYS A 52 2.77 11.11 28.60
CA LYS A 52 2.47 11.94 29.75
C LYS A 52 2.29 13.37 29.26
N THR A 53 1.11 13.92 29.51
CA THR A 53 0.90 15.35 29.34
C THR A 53 1.73 16.11 30.38
N PRO A 54 2.20 17.33 30.07
CA PRO A 54 2.84 18.19 31.06
C PRO A 54 1.97 18.38 32.31
N GLU A 55 2.61 18.65 33.44
CA GLU A 55 1.91 18.94 34.69
C GLU A 55 0.95 20.13 34.50
N ASN A 56 -0.29 19.96 34.98
CA ASN A 56 -1.37 20.95 34.86
C ASN A 56 -1.80 21.30 33.43
N TYR A 57 -1.48 20.47 32.43
CA TYR A 57 -1.91 20.68 31.03
C TYR A 57 -3.42 20.87 30.92
N PHE A 58 -4.22 19.96 31.46
CA PHE A 58 -5.69 20.03 31.36
C PHE A 58 -6.30 21.13 32.24
N GLU A 59 -5.67 21.46 33.37
CA GLU A 59 -6.11 22.56 34.25
C GLU A 59 -5.89 23.93 33.61
N LYS A 60 -4.83 24.08 32.80
CA LYS A 60 -4.50 25.34 32.11
C LYS A 60 -5.07 25.44 30.70
N LEU A 61 -5.44 24.32 30.09
CA LEU A 61 -5.88 24.26 28.70
C LEU A 61 -7.04 25.22 28.40
N GLU A 62 -8.03 25.31 29.29
CA GLU A 62 -9.16 26.23 29.11
C GLU A 62 -8.70 27.69 29.10
N ASN A 63 -7.92 28.08 30.10
CA ASN A 63 -7.42 29.45 30.22
C ASN A 63 -6.48 29.81 29.06
N ASP A 64 -5.57 28.90 28.69
CA ASP A 64 -4.65 29.09 27.57
C ASP A 64 -5.40 29.24 26.24
N LEU A 65 -6.49 28.50 26.02
CA LEU A 65 -7.33 28.65 24.83
C LEU A 65 -8.03 30.01 24.82
N ILE A 66 -8.59 30.43 25.95
CA ILE A 66 -9.28 31.72 26.07
C ILE A 66 -8.30 32.88 25.84
N GLU A 67 -7.08 32.80 26.39
CA GLU A 67 -6.04 33.82 26.20
C GLU A 67 -5.46 33.83 24.77
N ARG A 68 -5.39 32.66 24.11
CA ARG A 68 -4.89 32.51 22.74
C ARG A 68 -5.93 32.79 21.66
N ILE A 69 -7.21 32.90 21.99
CA ILE A 69 -8.19 33.46 21.08
C ILE A 69 -7.89 34.96 21.05
N PRO A 70 -7.19 35.50 20.04
CA PRO A 70 -7.10 36.95 19.90
C PRO A 70 -8.55 37.41 19.85
N GLU A 71 -8.95 38.39 20.67
CA GLU A 71 -10.31 38.93 20.72
C GLU A 71 -10.85 39.01 19.29
N ILE A 72 -11.58 37.96 18.87
CA ILE A 72 -11.96 37.82 17.47
C ILE A 72 -13.05 38.86 17.38
N THR A 73 -12.67 40.04 16.89
CA THR A 73 -13.59 41.02 16.40
C THR A 73 -14.25 40.39 15.17
N LEU A 74 -15.14 39.42 15.43
CA LEU A 74 -16.03 38.85 14.45
C LEU A 74 -16.66 40.06 13.79
N PRO A 75 -16.43 40.27 12.48
CA PRO A 75 -17.02 41.42 11.82
C PRO A 75 -18.52 41.32 12.08
N LYS A 76 -19.09 42.33 12.76
CA LYS A 76 -20.53 42.37 13.10
C LYS A 76 -21.44 42.22 11.87
N LYS A 77 -20.85 42.38 10.67
CA LYS A 77 -21.42 41.95 9.41
C LYS A 77 -20.76 40.65 8.96
N THR A 78 -21.41 39.55 9.30
CA THR A 78 -21.27 38.29 8.59
C THR A 78 -21.94 38.43 7.23
N ASP A 79 -21.20 38.92 6.23
CA ASP A 79 -21.58 38.79 4.81
C ASP A 79 -21.40 37.33 4.31
N LEU A 80 -21.53 36.34 5.22
CA LEU A 80 -21.51 34.90 4.94
C LEU A 80 -22.86 34.39 4.41
N GLY A 81 -23.77 35.30 4.06
CA GLY A 81 -25.03 34.97 3.41
C GLY A 81 -24.82 34.74 1.92
N VAL A 82 -25.51 33.75 1.37
CA VAL A 82 -25.63 33.63 -0.09
C VAL A 82 -26.34 34.86 -0.68
N PRO A 83 -26.04 35.26 -1.92
CA PRO A 83 -26.75 36.35 -2.58
C PRO A 83 -28.27 36.14 -2.56
N GLN A 84 -29.02 37.24 -2.43
CA GLN A 84 -30.48 37.19 -2.52
C GLN A 84 -30.90 36.58 -3.86
N GLY A 85 -31.76 35.55 -3.81
CA GLY A 85 -32.23 34.84 -5.02
C GLY A 85 -31.27 33.80 -5.59
N TYR A 86 -30.16 33.48 -4.89
CA TYR A 86 -29.23 32.41 -5.32
C TYR A 86 -29.96 31.08 -5.54
N PHE A 87 -30.75 30.63 -4.55
CA PHE A 87 -31.46 29.36 -4.65
C PHE A 87 -32.67 29.42 -5.58
N ASP A 88 -33.25 30.60 -5.79
CA ASP A 88 -34.39 30.78 -6.70
C ASP A 88 -33.99 30.63 -8.18
N SER A 89 -32.75 31.01 -8.53
CA SER A 89 -32.21 30.93 -9.90
C SER A 89 -31.26 29.75 -10.14
N LEU A 90 -30.94 28.98 -9.10
CA LEU A 90 -30.01 27.86 -9.17
C LEU A 90 -30.51 26.75 -10.10
N GLU A 91 -31.79 26.40 -9.98
CA GLU A 91 -32.41 25.34 -10.77
C GLU A 91 -32.39 25.69 -12.27
N ASP A 92 -32.86 26.88 -12.63
CA ASP A 92 -32.87 27.37 -14.02
C ASP A 92 -31.45 27.43 -14.61
N SER A 93 -30.48 27.94 -13.85
CA SER A 93 -29.07 28.03 -14.27
C SER A 93 -28.43 26.66 -14.54
N ILE A 94 -28.79 25.64 -13.76
CA ILE A 94 -28.33 24.26 -13.99
C ILE A 94 -28.97 23.70 -15.27
N PHE A 95 -30.29 23.85 -15.46
CA PHE A 95 -30.96 23.34 -16.64
C PHE A 95 -30.51 24.01 -17.94
N ASP A 96 -30.23 25.31 -17.92
CA ASP A 96 -29.72 26.04 -19.08
C ASP A 96 -28.32 25.58 -19.48
N LYS A 97 -27.44 25.32 -18.50
CA LYS A 97 -26.11 24.73 -18.76
C LYS A 97 -26.19 23.34 -19.36
N ILE A 98 -27.10 22.49 -18.87
CA ILE A 98 -27.28 21.13 -19.39
C ILE A 98 -27.86 21.17 -20.81
N LYS A 99 -28.78 22.09 -21.13
CA LYS A 99 -29.36 22.20 -22.47
C LYS A 99 -28.34 22.68 -23.50
N LEU A 100 -27.52 23.67 -23.16
CA LEU A 100 -26.46 24.19 -24.04
C LEU A 100 -25.45 23.12 -24.43
N GLU A 101 -25.09 22.23 -23.52
CA GLU A 101 -24.16 21.12 -23.78
C GLU A 101 -24.75 20.06 -24.75
N ASN A 102 -26.09 19.96 -24.85
CA ASN A 102 -26.77 18.99 -25.70
C ASN A 102 -27.25 19.55 -27.06
N THR A 103 -27.28 20.87 -27.25
CA THR A 103 -27.78 21.50 -28.48
C THR A 103 -26.70 21.89 -29.48
N ASP A 104 -25.44 22.03 -29.06
CA ASP A 104 -24.31 22.22 -29.97
C ASP A 104 -23.69 20.87 -30.37
N SER A 105 -24.54 19.99 -30.92
CA SER A 105 -24.05 18.85 -31.68
C SER A 105 -23.48 19.35 -33.00
N LYS A 106 -22.27 19.89 -32.95
CA LYS A 106 -21.36 19.87 -34.10
C LYS A 106 -21.36 18.42 -34.59
N GLU A 107 -22.06 18.15 -35.69
CA GLU A 107 -22.20 16.80 -36.25
C GLU A 107 -20.79 16.23 -36.41
N VAL A 108 -20.38 15.40 -35.46
CA VAL A 108 -19.08 14.75 -35.51
C VAL A 108 -19.20 13.79 -36.68
N LYS A 109 -18.46 14.07 -37.76
CA LYS A 109 -18.43 13.23 -38.95
C LYS A 109 -18.01 11.82 -38.55
N VAL A 110 -19.00 10.95 -38.33
CA VAL A 110 -18.76 9.55 -38.02
C VAL A 110 -18.25 8.86 -39.28
N ILE A 111 -16.99 8.41 -39.23
CA ILE A 111 -16.43 7.57 -40.28
C ILE A 111 -16.75 6.11 -39.96
N SER A 112 -17.37 5.41 -40.91
CA SER A 112 -17.66 3.98 -40.74
C SER A 112 -16.35 3.17 -40.82
N LEU A 113 -15.93 2.63 -39.68
CA LEU A 113 -14.65 1.91 -39.55
C LEU A 113 -14.60 0.64 -40.44
N TYR A 114 -15.77 0.07 -40.73
CA TYR A 114 -15.94 -1.14 -41.52
C TYR A 114 -15.37 -1.07 -42.94
N GLN A 115 -15.41 0.12 -43.58
CA GLN A 115 -14.87 0.30 -44.92
C GLN A 115 -13.33 0.23 -44.94
N LYS A 116 -12.68 0.73 -43.90
CA LYS A 116 -11.22 0.69 -43.76
C LYS A 116 -10.75 -0.72 -43.42
N ILE A 117 -11.46 -1.42 -42.53
CA ILE A 117 -11.11 -2.79 -42.12
C ILE A 117 -11.12 -3.76 -43.31
N LYS A 118 -12.09 -3.67 -44.24
CA LYS A 118 -12.12 -4.51 -45.46
C LYS A 118 -10.86 -4.43 -46.30
N LYS A 119 -10.18 -3.27 -46.34
CA LYS A 119 -8.94 -3.09 -47.09
C LYS A 119 -7.74 -3.80 -46.45
N PHE A 120 -7.78 -4.04 -45.14
CA PHE A 120 -6.70 -4.70 -44.38
C PHE A 120 -6.87 -6.22 -44.27
N ILE A 121 -8.05 -6.78 -44.57
CA ILE A 121 -8.32 -8.23 -44.53
C ILE A 121 -7.25 -9.07 -45.26
N PRO A 122 -6.86 -8.78 -46.53
CA PRO A 122 -5.88 -9.62 -47.22
C PRO A 122 -4.46 -9.51 -46.63
N ALA A 123 -4.10 -8.36 -46.02
CA ALA A 123 -2.80 -8.17 -45.40
C ALA A 123 -2.66 -8.98 -44.09
N THR A 124 -3.73 -9.04 -43.27
CA THR A 124 -3.72 -9.81 -42.02
C THR A 124 -3.62 -11.32 -42.29
N ALA A 125 -4.29 -11.84 -43.31
CA ALA A 125 -4.22 -13.26 -43.66
C ALA A 125 -2.80 -13.67 -44.13
N ALA A 126 -2.12 -12.83 -44.91
CA ALA A 126 -0.74 -13.09 -45.31
C ALA A 126 0.23 -13.02 -44.12
N ALA A 127 0.07 -12.01 -43.26
CA ALA A 127 0.88 -11.89 -42.04
C ALA A 127 0.69 -13.07 -41.08
N SER A 128 -0.54 -13.59 -40.92
CA SER A 128 -0.79 -14.75 -40.07
C SER A 128 -0.18 -16.03 -40.63
N VAL A 129 -0.15 -16.20 -41.96
CA VAL A 129 0.54 -17.32 -42.61
C VAL A 129 2.06 -17.18 -42.44
N ILE A 130 2.63 -16.00 -42.64
CA ILE A 130 4.06 -15.74 -42.44
C ILE A 130 4.45 -15.98 -40.98
N LEU A 131 3.65 -15.51 -40.02
CA LEU A 131 3.87 -15.70 -38.59
C LEU A 131 3.80 -17.19 -38.20
N PHE A 132 2.84 -17.93 -38.73
CA PHE A 132 2.70 -19.36 -38.47
C PHE A 132 3.91 -20.14 -39.01
N VAL A 133 4.39 -19.80 -40.21
CA VAL A 133 5.59 -20.39 -40.79
C VAL A 133 6.85 -19.99 -40.00
N SER A 134 7.00 -18.71 -39.63
CA SER A 134 8.17 -18.25 -38.88
C SER A 134 8.27 -18.88 -37.49
N ILE A 135 7.15 -19.01 -36.76
CA ILE A 135 7.12 -19.66 -35.45
C ILE A 135 7.48 -21.15 -35.56
N TYR A 136 7.05 -21.83 -36.63
CA TYR A 136 7.42 -23.22 -36.86
C TYR A 136 8.94 -23.39 -37.09
N PHE A 137 9.57 -22.49 -37.86
CA PHE A 137 11.01 -22.52 -38.10
C PHE A 137 11.86 -22.04 -36.91
N PHE A 138 11.35 -21.13 -36.06
CA PHE A 138 12.08 -20.59 -34.90
C PHE A 138 12.05 -21.48 -33.64
N LYS A 139 11.50 -22.70 -33.71
CA LYS A 139 11.31 -23.58 -32.55
C LYS A 139 12.59 -24.29 -32.06
N THR A 140 13.74 -23.61 -32.07
CA THR A 140 15.03 -24.14 -31.60
C THR A 140 15.85 -23.09 -30.85
N THR A 141 15.35 -22.69 -29.70
CA THR A 141 16.20 -22.42 -28.53
C THR A 141 15.44 -22.99 -27.35
N LYS A 142 15.84 -24.19 -26.93
CA LYS A 142 15.59 -24.57 -25.54
C LYS A 142 16.40 -23.59 -24.72
N GLU A 143 15.73 -22.64 -24.09
CA GLU A 143 16.25 -21.93 -22.92
C GLU A 143 16.85 -22.99 -22.00
N THR A 144 18.17 -23.10 -21.97
CA THR A 144 18.86 -23.74 -20.84
C THR A 144 18.53 -22.86 -19.65
N GLU A 145 17.82 -23.42 -18.66
CA GLU A 145 17.71 -22.84 -17.32
C GLU A 145 19.04 -22.21 -16.95
N SER A 146 19.06 -20.93 -16.58
CA SER A 146 20.29 -20.28 -16.20
C SER A 146 20.78 -20.93 -14.92
N GLN A 147 21.69 -21.89 -15.06
CA GLN A 147 22.48 -22.38 -13.94
C GLN A 147 23.31 -21.20 -13.47
N ILE A 148 22.91 -20.61 -12.34
CA ILE A 148 23.66 -19.54 -11.70
C ILE A 148 25.04 -20.11 -11.41
N LYS A 149 26.08 -19.54 -12.02
CA LYS A 149 27.45 -20.00 -11.84
C LYS A 149 27.99 -19.42 -10.55
N GLU A 150 28.80 -20.19 -9.82
CA GLU A 150 29.45 -19.75 -8.58
C GLU A 150 30.22 -18.45 -8.75
N ALA A 151 30.91 -18.28 -9.89
CA ALA A 151 31.63 -17.04 -10.21
C ALA A 151 30.71 -15.80 -10.29
N GLU A 152 29.46 -15.96 -10.71
CA GLU A 152 28.49 -14.87 -10.78
C GLU A 152 27.98 -14.51 -9.37
N ILE A 153 27.80 -15.50 -8.49
CA ILE A 153 27.45 -15.29 -7.08
C ILE A 153 28.56 -14.54 -6.34
N VAL A 154 29.81 -14.98 -6.52
CA VAL A 154 30.98 -14.34 -5.92
C VAL A 154 31.12 -12.88 -6.39
N THR A 155 30.89 -12.64 -7.68
CA THR A 155 30.91 -11.28 -8.25
C THR A 155 29.76 -10.42 -7.71
N TRP A 156 28.57 -10.97 -7.55
CA TRP A 156 27.42 -10.29 -6.98
C TRP A 156 27.67 -9.88 -5.51
N PHE A 157 28.25 -10.78 -4.72
CA PHE A 157 28.60 -10.53 -3.33
C PHE A 157 29.71 -9.47 -3.19
N GLN A 158 30.81 -9.58 -3.96
CA GLN A 158 31.93 -8.62 -3.90
C GLN A 158 31.57 -7.21 -4.36
N ASN A 159 30.55 -7.06 -5.21
CA ASN A 159 30.07 -5.75 -5.65
C ASN A 159 29.13 -5.07 -4.63
N GLY A 160 28.99 -5.62 -3.42
CA GLY A 160 28.21 -5.05 -2.33
C GLY A 160 26.69 -5.28 -2.46
N TYR A 161 26.24 -6.10 -3.41
CA TYR A 161 24.82 -6.44 -3.55
C TYR A 161 24.35 -7.54 -2.58
N GLY A 162 25.29 -8.28 -1.99
CA GLY A 162 25.03 -9.34 -1.01
C GLY A 162 25.23 -8.93 0.45
N GLU A 163 25.58 -7.67 0.71
CA GLU A 163 25.69 -7.14 2.07
C GLU A 163 24.29 -6.90 2.63
N ALA A 164 23.78 -7.85 3.42
CA ALA A 164 22.53 -7.69 4.16
C ALA A 164 22.84 -7.70 5.66
N ASN A 165 22.41 -6.68 6.38
CA ASN A 165 22.53 -6.67 7.83
C ASN A 165 21.39 -7.48 8.48
N ALA A 166 21.62 -7.96 9.71
CA ALA A 166 20.68 -8.83 10.42
C ALA A 166 19.27 -8.20 10.57
N TYR A 167 19.18 -6.87 10.61
CA TYR A 167 17.91 -6.16 10.75
C TYR A 167 17.12 -6.13 9.43
N GLU A 168 17.79 -5.91 8.30
CA GLU A 168 17.19 -5.97 6.96
C GLU A 168 16.72 -7.38 6.62
N LEU A 169 17.51 -8.40 6.98
CA LEU A 169 17.12 -9.80 6.85
C LEU A 169 15.90 -10.12 7.72
N ALA A 170 15.89 -9.69 8.99
CA ALA A 170 14.74 -9.90 9.88
C ALA A 170 13.46 -9.17 9.42
N THR A 171 13.59 -8.14 8.59
CA THR A 171 12.45 -7.41 8.01
C THR A 171 11.90 -8.10 6.76
N LEU A 172 12.77 -8.79 6.01
CA LEU A 172 12.41 -9.53 4.81
C LEU A 172 11.87 -10.94 5.11
N LEU A 173 12.38 -11.59 6.15
CA LEU A 173 11.88 -12.90 6.60
C LEU A 173 10.59 -12.72 7.41
N SER A 174 9.46 -13.21 6.88
CA SER A 174 8.22 -13.31 7.63
C SER A 174 8.17 -14.62 8.42
N ASN A 175 7.35 -14.68 9.48
CA ASN A 175 7.16 -15.92 10.25
C ASN A 175 6.64 -17.10 9.40
N GLU A 176 6.06 -16.81 8.24
CA GLU A 176 5.58 -17.80 7.26
C GLU A 176 6.72 -18.38 6.40
N ASP A 177 7.81 -17.64 6.23
CA ASP A 177 9.02 -18.07 5.50
C ASP A 177 9.95 -18.94 6.38
N LEU A 178 9.78 -18.88 7.70
CA LEU A 178 10.55 -19.64 8.68
C LEU A 178 9.92 -21.02 8.94
N ASN A 179 9.99 -21.90 7.95
CA ASN A 179 9.65 -23.30 8.17
C ASN A 179 10.76 -23.98 8.99
N TYR A 180 10.51 -24.18 10.29
CA TYR A 180 11.45 -24.80 11.21
C TYR A 180 11.96 -26.17 10.75
N ASP A 181 11.15 -26.93 10.01
CA ASP A 181 11.55 -28.25 9.50
C ASP A 181 12.61 -28.15 8.39
N GLU A 182 12.64 -27.07 7.60
CA GLU A 182 13.61 -26.86 6.51
C GLU A 182 14.99 -26.45 7.03
N PHE A 183 15.06 -25.81 8.20
CA PHE A 183 16.32 -25.44 8.86
C PHE A 183 16.93 -26.58 9.70
N THR A 184 16.22 -27.70 9.88
CA THR A 184 16.77 -28.88 10.55
C THR A 184 17.68 -29.67 9.60
N VAL A 185 18.88 -29.14 9.34
CA VAL A 185 19.96 -29.98 8.82
C VAL A 185 20.32 -30.96 9.93
N ASN A 186 20.13 -32.26 9.67
CA ASN A 186 20.64 -33.33 10.55
C ASN A 186 22.17 -33.36 10.45
N VAL A 187 22.83 -32.41 11.11
CA VAL A 187 24.29 -32.33 11.16
C VAL A 187 24.78 -33.31 12.22
N SER A 188 25.44 -34.38 11.78
CA SER A 188 26.13 -35.31 12.67
C SER A 188 27.21 -34.58 13.45
N THR A 189 27.37 -34.90 14.73
CA THR A 189 28.39 -34.31 15.61
C THR A 189 29.80 -34.44 15.03
N ASP A 190 30.11 -35.55 14.35
CA ASP A 190 31.39 -35.81 13.70
C ASP A 190 31.72 -34.78 12.60
N ASN A 191 30.69 -34.32 11.86
CA ASN A 191 30.87 -33.33 10.79
C ASN A 191 31.13 -31.93 11.36
N ILE A 192 30.57 -31.63 12.54
CA ILE A 192 30.79 -30.35 13.23
C ILE A 192 32.20 -30.31 13.80
N GLU A 193 32.67 -31.40 14.39
CA GLU A 193 34.01 -31.50 14.97
C GLU A 193 35.09 -31.34 13.89
N ASP A 194 34.91 -32.00 12.74
CA ASP A 194 35.84 -31.86 11.61
C ASP A 194 35.84 -30.43 11.05
N TYR A 195 34.66 -29.81 10.92
CA TYR A 195 34.55 -28.40 10.49
C TYR A 195 35.24 -27.45 11.47
N LEU A 196 34.96 -27.55 12.78
CA LEU A 196 35.57 -26.69 13.80
C LEU A 196 37.10 -26.83 13.86
N ASN A 197 37.62 -28.01 13.55
CA ASN A 197 39.06 -28.23 13.47
C ASN A 197 39.70 -27.65 12.19
N THR A 198 38.92 -27.39 11.15
CA THR A 198 39.39 -26.73 9.92
C THR A 198 39.26 -25.21 9.95
N VAL A 199 38.44 -24.65 10.84
CA VAL A 199 38.30 -23.20 11.02
C VAL A 199 39.49 -22.67 11.81
N ASP A 200 40.20 -21.69 11.25
CA ASP A 200 41.31 -21.02 11.92
C ASP A 200 40.79 -20.09 13.03
N THR A 201 40.87 -20.59 14.28
CA THR A 201 40.40 -19.90 15.49
C THR A 201 41.13 -18.58 15.75
N SER A 202 42.27 -18.31 15.09
CA SER A 202 42.99 -17.04 15.17
C SER A 202 42.13 -15.85 14.71
N THR A 203 41.20 -16.06 13.77
CA THR A 203 40.29 -15.02 13.27
C THR A 203 39.11 -14.73 14.21
N LEU A 204 38.79 -15.63 15.14
CA LEU A 204 37.69 -15.45 16.09
C LEU A 204 38.12 -14.63 17.31
N ILE A 205 39.40 -14.68 17.66
CA ILE A 205 39.98 -13.95 18.81
C ILE A 205 40.10 -12.45 18.49
N GLU A 206 40.19 -12.06 17.22
CA GLU A 206 40.34 -10.66 16.80
C GLU A 206 39.08 -9.79 17.08
N PHE A 207 37.93 -10.41 17.34
CA PHE A 207 36.68 -9.71 17.68
C PHE A 207 36.52 -9.39 19.19
N GLU A 208 37.38 -9.90 20.08
CA GLU A 208 37.25 -9.71 21.54
C GLU A 208 38.13 -8.58 22.11
N GLU A 209 39.03 -7.99 21.32
CA GLU A 209 40.03 -7.02 21.84
C GLU A 209 39.62 -5.53 21.80
N ILE A 210 38.35 -5.19 21.51
CA ILE A 210 37.93 -3.77 21.34
C ILE A 210 37.50 -3.04 22.63
N ASP A 211 37.34 -3.69 23.80
CA ASP A 211 36.84 -2.99 25.00
C ASP A 211 37.69 -3.14 26.27
N LEU A 212 38.98 -2.75 26.24
CA LEU A 212 39.76 -2.60 27.48
C LEU A 212 40.60 -1.31 27.65
N ASN A 213 40.50 -0.32 26.76
CA ASN A 213 41.21 0.96 26.97
C ASN A 213 40.30 2.18 26.83
N ASN A 214 39.48 2.43 27.86
CA ASN A 214 38.98 3.78 28.15
C ASN A 214 38.73 3.94 29.66
N ASN A 215 39.84 3.98 30.39
CA ASN A 215 39.96 4.68 31.66
C ASN A 215 41.24 5.51 31.56
N ASP A 216 41.10 6.81 31.33
CA ASP A 216 41.85 7.86 32.03
C ASP A 216 41.56 9.25 31.40
N ILE A 217 40.98 10.12 32.24
CA ILE A 217 40.98 11.60 32.25
C ILE A 217 40.12 12.33 31.20
#